data_AF-A0A6I6CHQ6-F1
#
_entry.id   AF-A0A6I6CHQ6-F1
#
_cell.length_a   1.000
_cell.length_b   1.000
_cell.length_c   1.000
_cell.angle_alpha   90.00
_cell.angle_beta   90.00
_cell.angle_gamma   90.00
#
_symmetry.space_group_name_H-M   'P 1'
#
loop_
_entity.id
_entity.type
_entity.pdbx_description
1 polymer ?
#
loop_
_entity_poly.entity_id
_entity_poly.type
_entity_poly.pdbx_seq_one_letter_code
_entity_poly.pdbx_strand_id
1 'polypeptide(L)'
;MAKINYKQEAKTFLDHVGGWENIESFLHCYTRMRYNVIDKNKVNVDEIQKSKIVKGVNWSGNQVQIILGAGVVDKIDEETSKIKLTASSFEMKANVKAKNNKNIVKRAMSTLGDIFLPIIPALVAAGMLMGLSALLVQTKAISQNTRAYDIFSILTDTAFSFLAVLVCWSTVKRFGGSPVIGIVIGIMLVNPILPSKSAINLYEKYKEFIDSGHTDSDWEEIVHKSVPAAVEAWKIGFLKITGYQGSVLPPLVLGIGAAFLEKGLRKIVPNFLNMIITPFVTIAVIFLAGLLLLGPLLQYVEEGILIASTWFLKIKFGFGTAILSGIVQAIVITGCHQLLQGLEIQMVIQGSIDGSGSMMNAVWTASIASQAGAGIAVALKEQNRSKMKVLMSSVAPALFGITEPVIFGVNLPKTKPFLCGLAGGFIAGLFAGALNVSCSGMGVTVIPGLLLYSGNVRNLLLIICVNAIAIGAALGLTLLVYRDRITLRGVVLKSIAKEEKVEKENKKEFSIFFLNKKDEVKEVNSFLNKYKKAVVAEGNIQYSMNNAKHPEKYEEKLAKAKVVADEYREKYDKEYKVKSQTIIDEAVKTLKLESRELLPKLEKEFVFNG
;
A
#
# COMPACT_ATOMS: atom_id res chain seq x y z
N MET A 1 39.29 -19.83 -2.63
CA MET A 1 38.20 -20.35 -3.49
C MET A 1 37.41 -19.17 -4.05
N ALA A 2 37.19 -19.11 -5.36
CA ALA A 2 36.43 -18.03 -5.98
C ALA A 2 34.98 -18.01 -5.45
N LYS A 3 34.49 -16.82 -5.08
CA LYS A 3 33.13 -16.63 -4.53
C LYS A 3 32.11 -16.86 -5.63
N ILE A 4 31.26 -17.89 -5.49
CA ILE A 4 30.24 -18.25 -6.49
C ILE A 4 29.24 -17.10 -6.64
N ASN A 5 29.01 -16.67 -7.89
CA ASN A 5 28.06 -15.61 -8.21
C ASN A 5 26.69 -16.18 -8.58
N TYR A 6 25.86 -16.47 -7.56
CA TYR A 6 24.53 -17.09 -7.74
C TYR A 6 23.60 -16.31 -8.69
N LYS A 7 23.75 -14.99 -8.79
CA LYS A 7 22.95 -14.18 -9.70
C LYS A 7 23.28 -14.44 -11.17
N GLN A 8 24.56 -14.63 -11.47
CA GLN A 8 25.02 -14.95 -12.82
C GLN A 8 24.57 -16.36 -13.20
N GLU A 9 24.75 -17.32 -12.29
CA GLU A 9 24.29 -18.69 -12.48
C GLU A 9 22.77 -18.78 -12.69
N ALA A 10 21.97 -18.06 -11.88
CA ALA A 10 20.52 -18.01 -12.03
C ALA A 10 20.09 -17.42 -13.39
N LYS A 11 20.85 -16.44 -13.91
CA LYS A 11 20.62 -15.87 -15.24
C LYS A 11 21.00 -16.87 -16.33
N THR A 12 22.16 -17.52 -16.20
CA THR A 12 22.63 -18.56 -17.12
C THR A 12 21.62 -19.70 -17.22
N PHE A 13 21.11 -20.21 -16.09
CA PHE A 13 20.06 -21.23 -16.11
C PHE A 13 18.80 -20.75 -16.81
N LEU A 14 18.37 -19.50 -16.56
CA LEU A 14 17.19 -18.94 -17.22
C LEU A 14 17.36 -18.83 -18.74
N ASP A 15 18.50 -18.32 -19.19
CA ASP A 15 18.80 -18.14 -20.61
C ASP A 15 18.83 -19.51 -21.31
N HIS A 16 19.39 -20.54 -20.66
CA HIS A 16 19.47 -21.89 -21.22
C HIS A 16 18.21 -22.74 -21.05
N VAL A 17 17.21 -22.35 -20.25
CA VAL A 17 15.88 -22.97 -20.31
C VAL A 17 14.96 -22.34 -21.36
N GLY A 18 15.49 -21.42 -22.18
CA GLY A 18 14.75 -20.76 -23.26
C GLY A 18 14.10 -19.43 -22.87
N GLY A 19 14.54 -18.80 -21.77
CA GLY A 19 14.04 -17.51 -21.33
C GLY A 19 12.64 -17.55 -20.71
N TRP A 20 12.11 -16.38 -20.34
CA TRP A 20 10.80 -16.29 -19.68
C TRP A 20 9.64 -16.69 -20.59
N GLU A 21 9.74 -16.49 -21.91
CA GLU A 21 8.73 -16.94 -22.86
C GLU A 21 8.56 -18.47 -22.91
N ASN A 22 9.55 -19.23 -22.42
CA ASN A 22 9.52 -20.69 -22.45
C ASN A 22 9.20 -21.33 -21.09
N ILE A 23 9.04 -20.54 -20.03
CA ILE A 23 8.81 -21.03 -18.66
C ILE A 23 7.35 -20.79 -18.28
N GLU A 24 6.57 -21.86 -18.15
CA GLU A 24 5.20 -21.80 -17.65
C GLU A 24 5.18 -21.52 -16.13
N SER A 25 5.99 -22.26 -15.38
CA SER A 25 6.17 -22.05 -13.93
C SER A 25 7.53 -22.56 -13.48
N PHE A 26 7.99 -22.07 -12.32
CA PHE A 26 9.18 -22.61 -11.67
C PHE A 26 8.95 -22.72 -10.18
N LEU A 27 9.62 -23.68 -9.56
CA LEU A 27 9.53 -23.98 -8.14
C LEU A 27 10.81 -24.70 -7.69
N HIS A 28 11.09 -24.73 -6.40
CA HIS A 28 12.22 -25.47 -5.86
C HIS A 28 11.79 -26.37 -4.71
N CYS A 29 12.49 -27.49 -4.57
CA CYS A 29 12.42 -28.36 -3.39
C CYS A 29 13.77 -28.31 -2.65
N TYR A 30 13.97 -29.10 -1.60
CA TYR A 30 15.16 -29.00 -0.75
C TYR A 30 16.52 -29.05 -1.49
N THR A 31 16.62 -29.74 -2.63
CA THR A 31 17.88 -29.91 -3.38
C THR A 31 17.80 -29.60 -4.86
N ARG A 32 16.61 -29.31 -5.42
CA ARG A 32 16.41 -29.16 -6.87
C ARG A 32 15.62 -27.91 -7.23
N MET A 33 16.09 -27.22 -8.26
CA MET A 33 15.36 -26.16 -8.96
C MET A 33 14.58 -26.79 -10.11
N ARG A 34 13.31 -26.45 -10.28
CA ARG A 34 12.42 -27.06 -11.26
C ARG A 34 11.78 -25.99 -12.15
N TYR A 35 11.90 -26.14 -13.46
CA TYR A 35 11.25 -25.28 -14.45
C TYR A 35 10.29 -26.12 -15.28
N ASN A 36 8.99 -25.80 -15.25
CA ASN A 36 8.04 -26.29 -16.24
C ASN A 36 8.20 -25.46 -17.51
N VAL A 37 8.53 -26.11 -18.61
CA VAL A 37 8.78 -25.44 -19.89
C VAL A 37 7.69 -25.74 -20.92
N ILE A 38 7.41 -24.78 -21.79
CA ILE A 38 6.41 -24.88 -22.86
C ILE A 38 6.98 -25.69 -24.04
N ASP A 39 8.23 -25.41 -24.43
CA ASP A 39 8.95 -26.09 -25.50
C ASP A 39 10.29 -26.64 -24.99
N LYS A 40 10.44 -27.97 -25.05
CA LYS A 40 11.66 -28.66 -24.62
C LYS A 40 12.86 -28.37 -25.50
N ASN A 41 12.64 -28.06 -26.79
CA ASN A 41 13.73 -27.88 -27.76
C ASN A 41 14.53 -26.60 -27.52
N LYS A 42 13.97 -25.66 -26.76
CA LYS A 42 14.63 -24.42 -26.34
C LYS A 42 15.49 -24.58 -25.08
N VAL A 43 15.48 -25.76 -24.45
CA VAL A 43 16.26 -26.05 -23.24
C VAL A 43 17.60 -26.67 -23.61
N ASN A 44 18.69 -25.96 -23.30
CA ASN A 44 20.05 -26.42 -23.50
C ASN A 44 20.60 -27.04 -22.19
N VAL A 45 20.43 -28.37 -22.05
CA VAL A 45 20.84 -29.12 -20.85
C VAL A 45 22.36 -29.18 -20.69
N ASP A 46 23.10 -29.27 -21.79
CA ASP A 46 24.56 -29.42 -21.77
C ASP A 46 25.24 -28.15 -21.22
N GLU A 47 24.75 -26.97 -21.61
CA GLU A 47 25.24 -25.71 -21.05
C GLU A 47 24.90 -25.54 -19.57
N ILE A 48 23.73 -26.01 -19.13
CA ILE A 48 23.35 -25.99 -17.71
C ILE A 48 24.29 -26.90 -16.89
N GLN A 49 24.67 -28.06 -17.41
CA GLN A 49 25.56 -29.01 -16.73
C GLN A 49 27.01 -28.51 -16.61
N LYS A 50 27.47 -27.58 -17.45
CA LYS A 50 28.81 -26.97 -17.35
C LYS A 50 28.99 -26.11 -16.10
N SER A 51 27.91 -25.69 -15.45
CA SER A 51 27.96 -24.91 -14.22
C SER A 51 28.51 -25.74 -13.04
N LYS A 52 29.49 -25.16 -12.32
CA LYS A 52 30.15 -25.82 -11.17
C LYS A 52 29.24 -26.11 -9.98
N ILE A 53 28.05 -25.49 -9.94
CA ILE A 53 27.07 -25.72 -8.86
C ILE A 53 26.01 -26.76 -9.21
N VAL A 54 25.97 -27.23 -10.46
CA VAL A 54 25.02 -28.25 -10.91
C VAL A 54 25.60 -29.63 -10.64
N LYS A 55 24.88 -30.42 -9.84
CA LYS A 55 25.22 -31.82 -9.53
C LYS A 55 24.57 -32.81 -10.49
N GLY A 56 23.61 -32.36 -11.29
CA GLY A 56 22.90 -33.14 -12.28
C GLY A 56 21.65 -32.43 -12.79
N VAL A 57 21.14 -32.86 -13.94
CA VAL A 57 19.87 -32.38 -14.51
C VAL A 57 19.02 -33.60 -14.85
N ASN A 58 17.75 -33.58 -14.48
CA ASN A 58 16.80 -34.64 -14.79
C ASN A 58 15.52 -34.07 -15.41
N TRP A 59 14.79 -34.89 -16.15
CA TRP A 59 13.51 -34.53 -16.74
C TRP A 59 12.36 -35.30 -16.08
N SER A 60 11.22 -34.64 -15.94
CA SER A 60 9.97 -35.25 -15.49
C SER A 60 8.80 -34.63 -16.25
N GLY A 61 8.30 -35.29 -17.30
CA GLY A 61 7.32 -34.70 -18.21
C GLY A 61 7.90 -33.47 -18.91
N ASN A 62 7.23 -32.32 -18.82
CA ASN A 62 7.70 -31.03 -19.34
C ASN A 62 8.53 -30.22 -18.32
N GLN A 63 8.96 -30.84 -17.22
CA GLN A 63 9.72 -30.18 -16.17
C GLN A 63 11.20 -30.57 -16.24
N VAL A 64 12.08 -29.58 -16.38
CA VAL A 64 13.53 -29.75 -16.19
C VAL A 64 13.90 -29.49 -14.73
N GLN A 65 14.59 -30.45 -14.10
CA GLN A 65 14.99 -30.42 -12.70
C GLN A 65 16.51 -30.32 -12.59
N ILE A 66 17.01 -29.16 -12.15
CA ILE A 66 18.44 -28.90 -11.93
C ILE A 66 18.76 -29.22 -10.46
N ILE A 67 19.63 -30.19 -10.22
CA ILE A 67 20.04 -30.63 -8.89
C ILE A 67 21.22 -29.75 -8.43
N LEU A 68 21.02 -28.94 -7.38
CA LEU A 68 22.03 -28.00 -6.87
C LEU A 68 22.49 -28.36 -5.44
N GLY A 69 21.63 -29.03 -4.67
CA GLY A 69 21.88 -29.36 -3.27
C GLY A 69 21.30 -28.36 -2.26
N ALA A 70 21.24 -28.77 -1.00
CA ALA A 70 20.61 -28.03 0.09
C ALA A 70 21.26 -26.65 0.32
N GLY A 71 20.43 -25.62 0.44
CA GLY A 71 20.85 -24.22 0.66
C GLY A 71 21.43 -23.48 -0.55
N VAL A 72 21.89 -24.17 -1.60
CA VAL A 72 22.27 -23.55 -2.88
C VAL A 72 21.04 -23.25 -3.72
N VAL A 73 20.07 -24.17 -3.72
CA VAL A 73 18.78 -23.99 -4.39
C VAL A 73 18.09 -22.70 -3.95
N ASP A 74 18.03 -22.42 -2.64
CA ASP A 74 17.30 -21.27 -2.11
C ASP A 74 17.88 -19.96 -2.63
N LYS A 75 19.21 -19.91 -2.78
CA LYS A 75 19.92 -18.74 -3.32
C LYS A 75 19.67 -18.56 -4.81
N ILE A 76 19.63 -19.65 -5.58
CA ILE A 76 19.31 -19.60 -7.01
C ILE A 76 17.85 -19.21 -7.21
N ASP A 77 16.92 -19.78 -6.45
CA ASP A 77 15.50 -19.41 -6.51
C ASP A 77 15.26 -17.94 -6.14
N GLU A 78 15.94 -17.43 -5.10
CA GLU A 78 15.86 -16.02 -4.71
C GLU A 78 16.32 -15.11 -5.86
N GLU A 79 17.42 -15.45 -6.54
CA GLU A 79 17.92 -14.69 -7.69
C GLU A 79 17.05 -14.85 -8.94
N THR A 80 16.57 -16.05 -9.27
CA THR A 80 15.61 -16.32 -10.35
C THR A 80 14.31 -15.54 -10.12
N SER A 81 13.80 -15.52 -8.89
CA SER A 81 12.62 -14.75 -8.50
C SER A 81 12.84 -13.25 -8.62
N LYS A 82 14.02 -12.73 -8.24
CA LYS A 82 14.39 -11.33 -8.46
C LYS A 82 14.46 -10.98 -9.96
N ILE A 83 14.91 -11.91 -10.79
CA ILE A 83 14.93 -11.76 -12.26
C ILE A 83 13.50 -11.78 -12.81
N LYS A 84 12.60 -12.68 -12.36
CA LYS A 84 11.19 -12.71 -12.79
C LYS A 84 10.45 -11.44 -12.41
N LEU A 85 10.59 -11.00 -11.17
CA LEU A 85 10.06 -9.71 -10.70
C LEU A 85 10.61 -8.52 -11.47
N THR A 86 11.62 -8.70 -12.33
CA THR A 86 12.15 -7.69 -13.25
C THR A 86 11.61 -7.85 -14.68
N ALA A 87 11.32 -9.08 -15.12
CA ALA A 87 10.74 -9.38 -16.44
C ALA A 87 9.21 -9.32 -16.48
N SER A 88 8.52 -9.83 -15.46
CA SER A 88 7.04 -9.78 -15.31
C SER A 88 6.54 -8.45 -14.76
N SER A 89 7.43 -7.49 -14.51
CA SER A 89 7.10 -6.17 -13.97
C SER A 89 6.81 -5.11 -15.03
N PHE A 90 6.33 -5.53 -16.22
CA PHE A 90 5.77 -4.58 -17.18
C PHE A 90 4.44 -3.99 -16.71
N GLU A 91 3.85 -4.54 -15.64
CA GLU A 91 2.77 -3.91 -14.89
C GLU A 91 3.24 -3.57 -13.47
N MET A 92 3.29 -2.26 -13.20
CA MET A 92 3.36 -1.66 -11.86
C MET A 92 4.63 -1.92 -11.04
N LYS A 93 5.74 -1.28 -11.44
CA LYS A 93 6.81 -0.88 -10.51
C LYS A 93 6.68 0.60 -10.13
N ALA A 94 5.80 0.87 -9.18
CA ALA A 94 5.97 2.01 -8.29
C ALA A 94 6.67 1.50 -7.01
N ASN A 95 7.89 1.98 -6.78
CA ASN A 95 8.70 1.80 -5.57
C ASN A 95 9.11 0.37 -5.19
N VAL A 96 10.26 -0.06 -5.74
CA VAL A 96 11.14 -0.99 -5.04
C VAL A 96 12.42 -0.24 -4.71
N LYS A 97 12.63 0.03 -3.41
CA LYS A 97 13.88 0.46 -2.72
C LYS A 97 13.88 1.89 -2.18
N ALA A 98 13.31 2.06 -0.99
CA ALA A 98 13.74 3.05 0.00
C ALA A 98 14.34 2.35 1.22
N LYS A 99 15.54 1.77 1.09
CA LYS A 99 16.40 1.54 2.27
C LYS A 99 17.32 2.75 2.40
N ASN A 100 17.17 3.42 3.54
CA ASN A 100 17.91 4.57 4.04
C ASN A 100 17.62 5.93 3.38
N ASN A 101 16.64 6.63 3.96
CA ASN A 101 16.62 8.09 4.00
C ASN A 101 16.61 8.46 5.50
N LYS A 102 17.41 9.45 5.93
CA LYS A 102 17.49 9.89 7.35
C LYS A 102 16.15 10.28 7.96
N ASN A 103 15.11 10.48 7.14
CA ASN A 103 13.76 10.72 7.61
C ASN A 103 13.06 9.38 7.84
N ILE A 104 13.12 8.87 9.08
CA ILE A 104 12.52 7.61 9.54
C ILE A 104 11.05 7.52 9.10
N VAL A 105 10.32 8.64 9.19
CA VAL A 105 8.92 8.76 8.76
C VAL A 105 8.76 8.41 7.27
N LYS A 106 9.57 9.00 6.38
CA LYS A 106 9.47 8.73 4.94
C LYS A 106 9.82 7.28 4.60
N ARG A 107 10.76 6.67 5.33
CA ARG A 107 11.13 5.25 5.17
C ARG A 107 9.99 4.34 5.62
N ALA A 108 9.35 4.65 6.75
CA ALA A 108 8.17 3.93 7.22
C ALA A 108 7.03 4.03 6.20
N MET A 109 6.73 5.23 5.71
CA MET A 109 5.67 5.44 4.72
C MET A 109 5.92 4.71 3.39
N SER A 110 7.17 4.68 2.91
CA SER A 110 7.51 3.88 1.73
C SER A 110 7.40 2.39 2.00
N THR A 111 7.76 1.92 3.20
CA THR A 111 7.64 0.50 3.56
C THR A 111 6.18 0.07 3.61
N LEU A 112 5.30 0.92 4.15
CA LEU A 112 3.84 0.71 4.10
C LEU A 112 3.36 0.61 2.65
N GLY A 113 3.73 1.55 1.79
CA GLY A 113 3.37 1.50 0.37
C GLY A 113 3.76 0.18 -0.32
N ASP A 114 4.98 -0.28 -0.09
CA ASP A 114 5.49 -1.52 -0.69
C ASP A 114 4.75 -2.78 -0.19
N ILE A 115 4.22 -2.76 1.03
CA ILE A 115 3.43 -3.86 1.62
C ILE A 115 2.00 -3.85 1.09
N PHE A 116 1.42 -2.67 0.88
CA PHE A 116 0.05 -2.56 0.39
C PHE A 116 -0.07 -2.70 -1.12
N LEU A 117 0.96 -2.37 -1.89
CA LEU A 117 0.93 -2.41 -3.35
C LEU A 117 0.35 -3.72 -3.94
N PRO A 118 0.74 -4.92 -3.47
CA PRO A 118 0.18 -6.19 -3.97
C PRO A 118 -1.26 -6.46 -3.52
N ILE A 119 -1.73 -5.76 -2.48
CA ILE A 119 -3.04 -5.95 -1.84
C ILE A 119 -4.10 -5.03 -2.47
N ILE A 120 -3.70 -3.88 -3.00
CA ILE A 120 -4.58 -2.84 -3.56
C ILE A 120 -5.64 -3.39 -4.53
N PRO A 121 -5.34 -4.24 -5.52
CA PRO A 121 -6.35 -4.68 -6.48
C PRO A 121 -7.55 -5.39 -5.81
N ALA A 122 -7.30 -6.20 -4.78
CA ALA A 122 -8.35 -6.87 -4.04
C ALA A 122 -9.20 -5.87 -3.22
N LEU A 123 -8.57 -4.88 -2.60
CA LEU A 123 -9.28 -3.84 -1.83
C LEU A 123 -10.08 -2.90 -2.72
N VAL A 124 -9.58 -2.59 -3.92
CA VAL A 124 -10.32 -1.80 -4.92
C VAL A 124 -11.59 -2.55 -5.34
N ALA A 125 -11.47 -3.84 -5.66
CA ALA A 125 -12.63 -4.66 -6.05
C ALA A 125 -13.67 -4.75 -4.92
N ALA A 126 -13.24 -5.08 -3.70
CA ALA A 126 -14.12 -5.16 -2.54
C ALA A 126 -14.79 -3.81 -2.22
N GLY A 127 -14.05 -2.70 -2.27
CA GLY A 127 -14.59 -1.38 -2.01
C GLY A 127 -15.61 -0.91 -3.07
N MET A 128 -15.37 -1.22 -4.34
CA MET A 128 -16.34 -0.94 -5.40
C MET A 128 -17.62 -1.78 -5.24
N LEU A 129 -17.48 -3.05 -4.89
CA LEU A 129 -18.62 -3.92 -4.59
C LEU A 129 -19.39 -3.43 -3.35
N MET A 130 -18.69 -2.88 -2.35
CA MET A 130 -19.32 -2.33 -1.16
C MET A 130 -20.14 -1.08 -1.49
N GLY A 131 -19.61 -0.20 -2.33
CA GLY A 131 -20.36 0.93 -2.87
C GLY A 131 -21.61 0.51 -3.64
N LEU A 132 -21.50 -0.52 -4.49
CA LEU A 132 -22.64 -1.09 -5.21
C LEU A 132 -23.68 -1.72 -4.26
N SER A 133 -23.23 -2.55 -3.31
CA SER A 133 -24.09 -3.17 -2.30
C SER A 133 -24.87 -2.12 -1.51
N ALA A 134 -24.19 -1.04 -1.08
CA ALA A 134 -24.81 0.06 -0.36
C ALA A 134 -25.92 0.73 -1.18
N LEU A 135 -25.67 1.01 -2.47
CA LEU A 135 -26.70 1.55 -3.37
C LEU A 135 -27.90 0.59 -3.52
N LEU A 136 -27.66 -0.72 -3.65
CA LEU A 136 -28.73 -1.71 -3.79
C LEU A 136 -29.59 -1.83 -2.52
N VAL A 137 -28.96 -1.82 -1.35
CA VAL A 137 -29.66 -1.82 -0.06
C VAL A 137 -30.46 -0.54 0.12
N GLN A 138 -29.86 0.61 -0.20
CA GLN A 138 -30.49 1.91 0.04
C GLN A 138 -31.62 2.22 -0.94
N THR A 139 -31.56 1.71 -2.17
CA THR A 139 -32.66 1.76 -3.15
C THR A 139 -33.75 0.72 -2.87
N LYS A 140 -33.60 -0.08 -1.80
CA LYS A 140 -34.47 -1.22 -1.45
C LYS A 140 -34.54 -2.31 -2.54
N ALA A 141 -33.57 -2.34 -3.46
CA ALA A 141 -33.45 -3.40 -4.47
C ALA A 141 -33.05 -4.74 -3.83
N ILE A 142 -32.29 -4.69 -2.73
CA ILE A 142 -31.93 -5.86 -1.91
C ILE A 142 -32.23 -5.53 -0.45
N SER A 143 -32.86 -6.45 0.27
CA SER A 143 -33.08 -6.32 1.72
C SER A 143 -31.96 -7.02 2.49
N GLN A 144 -31.56 -6.44 3.63
CA GLN A 144 -30.47 -6.94 4.48
C GLN A 144 -30.74 -8.35 5.03
N ASN A 145 -32.00 -8.80 5.07
CA ASN A 145 -32.38 -10.12 5.59
C ASN A 145 -32.44 -11.21 4.50
N THR A 146 -31.85 -10.98 3.34
CA THR A 146 -31.92 -11.90 2.19
C THR A 146 -30.60 -12.61 1.93
N ARG A 147 -30.66 -13.83 1.37
CA ARG A 147 -29.45 -14.55 0.92
C ARG A 147 -28.68 -13.79 -0.17
N ALA A 148 -29.36 -12.95 -0.94
CA ALA A 148 -28.71 -12.06 -1.89
C ALA A 148 -27.79 -11.07 -1.15
N TYR A 149 -28.27 -10.45 -0.07
CA TYR A 149 -27.44 -9.59 0.77
C TYR A 149 -26.26 -10.36 1.39
N ASP A 150 -26.49 -11.56 1.93
CA ASP A 150 -25.39 -12.40 2.48
C ASP A 150 -24.26 -12.62 1.45
N ILE A 151 -24.62 -12.92 0.20
CA ILE A 151 -23.65 -13.10 -0.89
C ILE A 151 -22.89 -11.80 -1.18
N PHE A 152 -23.60 -10.67 -1.22
CA PHE A 152 -22.95 -9.37 -1.37
C PHE A 152 -22.02 -9.07 -0.19
N SER A 153 -22.44 -9.29 1.05
CA SER A 153 -21.61 -9.13 2.25
C SER A 153 -20.36 -10.00 2.20
N ILE A 154 -20.44 -11.24 1.72
CA ILE A 154 -19.25 -12.08 1.50
C ILE A 154 -18.29 -11.41 0.50
N LEU A 155 -18.82 -10.90 -0.62
CA LEU A 155 -18.01 -10.23 -1.65
C LEU A 155 -17.38 -8.92 -1.17
N THR A 156 -18.06 -8.17 -0.30
CA THR A 156 -17.62 -6.85 0.17
C THR A 156 -16.71 -6.94 1.39
N ASP A 157 -17.04 -7.81 2.35
CA ASP A 157 -16.46 -7.75 3.69
C ASP A 157 -15.26 -8.67 3.84
N THR A 158 -15.13 -9.71 2.98
CA THR A 158 -14.05 -10.71 3.10
C THR A 158 -12.67 -10.06 2.98
N ALA A 159 -12.44 -9.21 1.97
CA ALA A 159 -11.12 -8.61 1.75
C ALA A 159 -10.67 -7.73 2.94
N PHE A 160 -11.62 -7.04 3.59
CA PHE A 160 -11.36 -6.20 4.76
C PHE A 160 -11.26 -7.02 6.05
N SER A 161 -12.14 -7.99 6.24
CA SER A 161 -12.11 -8.89 7.40
C SER A 161 -10.79 -9.67 7.47
N PHE A 162 -10.27 -10.10 6.31
CA PHE A 162 -8.99 -10.78 6.17
C PHE A 162 -7.83 -9.83 5.83
N LEU A 163 -7.99 -8.51 5.99
CA LEU A 163 -6.93 -7.53 5.73
C LEU A 163 -5.66 -7.85 6.51
N ALA A 164 -5.80 -8.34 7.74
CA ALA A 164 -4.67 -8.77 8.55
C ALA A 164 -3.86 -9.91 7.92
N VAL A 165 -4.53 -10.84 7.21
CA VAL A 165 -3.87 -11.93 6.47
C VAL A 165 -3.07 -11.38 5.30
N LEU A 166 -3.69 -10.50 4.52
CA LEU A 166 -3.06 -9.88 3.35
C LEU A 166 -1.83 -9.06 3.76
N VAL A 167 -1.97 -8.25 4.82
CA VAL A 167 -0.88 -7.43 5.38
C VAL A 167 0.22 -8.31 5.95
N CYS A 168 -0.10 -9.34 6.75
CA CYS A 168 0.92 -10.20 7.36
C CYS A 168 1.70 -10.98 6.29
N TRP A 169 1.01 -11.57 5.31
CA TRP A 169 1.62 -12.22 4.15
C TRP A 169 2.59 -11.30 3.41
N SER A 170 2.10 -10.13 3.01
CA SER A 170 2.89 -9.16 2.23
C SER A 170 4.07 -8.65 3.03
N THR A 171 3.88 -8.41 4.34
CA THR A 171 4.94 -8.01 5.26
C THR A 171 6.02 -9.08 5.37
N VAL A 172 5.66 -10.33 5.68
CA VAL A 172 6.63 -11.41 5.83
C VAL A 172 7.41 -11.62 4.53
N LYS A 173 6.72 -11.61 3.39
CA LYS A 173 7.33 -11.66 2.06
C LYS A 173 8.31 -10.50 1.84
N ARG A 174 7.92 -9.28 2.22
CA ARG A 174 8.74 -8.07 2.06
C ARG A 174 10.02 -8.12 2.90
N PHE A 175 9.93 -8.61 4.13
CA PHE A 175 11.07 -8.77 5.02
C PHE A 175 11.84 -10.08 4.77
N GLY A 176 11.40 -10.89 3.82
CA GLY A 176 12.05 -12.09 3.28
C GLY A 176 11.91 -13.34 4.13
N GLY A 177 10.89 -13.42 4.98
CA GLY A 177 10.45 -14.67 5.60
C GLY A 177 9.54 -15.48 4.66
N SER A 178 9.04 -16.62 5.14
CA SER A 178 8.13 -17.50 4.40
C SER A 178 6.73 -16.87 4.29
N PRO A 179 6.24 -16.56 3.07
CA PRO A 179 4.92 -15.96 2.90
C PRO A 179 3.79 -16.81 3.46
N VAL A 180 3.93 -18.14 3.41
CA VAL A 180 2.94 -19.09 3.96
C VAL A 180 2.82 -18.96 5.47
N ILE A 181 3.94 -18.78 6.19
CA ILE A 181 3.92 -18.52 7.64
C ILE A 181 3.17 -17.21 7.93
N GLY A 182 3.39 -16.17 7.12
CA GLY A 182 2.65 -14.92 7.23
C GLY A 182 1.13 -15.10 7.03
N ILE A 183 0.71 -15.92 6.07
CA ILE A 183 -0.71 -16.26 5.85
C ILE A 183 -1.28 -16.97 7.08
N VAL A 184 -0.59 -18.01 7.58
CA VAL A 184 -1.07 -18.80 8.73
C VAL A 184 -1.22 -17.93 9.97
N ILE A 185 -0.20 -17.12 10.31
CA ILE A 185 -0.28 -16.17 11.42
C ILE A 185 -1.44 -15.20 11.21
N GLY A 186 -1.58 -14.65 10.01
CA GLY A 186 -2.70 -13.79 9.65
C GLY A 186 -4.05 -14.43 9.93
N ILE A 187 -4.28 -15.65 9.45
CA ILE A 187 -5.54 -16.40 9.66
C ILE A 187 -5.80 -16.64 11.15
N MET A 188 -4.75 -16.97 11.92
CA MET A 188 -4.88 -17.12 13.37
C MET A 188 -5.34 -15.83 14.05
N LEU A 189 -4.83 -14.67 13.62
CA LEU A 189 -5.19 -13.36 14.18
C LEU A 189 -6.64 -12.93 13.87
N VAL A 190 -7.25 -13.49 12.83
CA VAL A 190 -8.64 -13.22 12.42
C VAL A 190 -9.56 -14.42 12.58
N ASN A 191 -9.12 -15.43 13.33
CA ASN A 191 -9.87 -16.67 13.51
C ASN A 191 -11.28 -16.35 14.05
N PRO A 192 -12.36 -16.94 13.50
CA PRO A 192 -13.73 -16.68 13.95
C PRO A 192 -13.98 -16.98 15.44
N ILE A 193 -13.16 -17.82 16.06
CA ILE A 193 -13.21 -18.09 17.50
C ILE A 193 -12.82 -16.84 18.31
N LEU A 194 -11.95 -15.97 17.78
CA LEU A 194 -11.56 -14.73 18.44
C LEU A 194 -12.64 -13.66 18.22
N PRO A 195 -13.19 -13.07 19.31
CA PRO A 195 -14.24 -12.07 19.18
C PRO A 195 -13.69 -10.81 18.51
N SER A 196 -14.37 -10.31 17.49
CA SER A 196 -13.92 -9.15 16.73
C SER A 196 -14.18 -7.86 17.51
N LYS A 197 -13.26 -6.89 17.41
CA LYS A 197 -13.38 -5.59 18.09
C LYS A 197 -14.65 -4.84 17.70
N SER A 198 -15.00 -4.87 16.42
CA SER A 198 -16.20 -4.21 15.90
C SER A 198 -17.49 -4.82 16.46
N ALA A 199 -17.56 -6.15 16.56
CA ALA A 199 -18.74 -6.82 17.12
C ALA A 199 -18.88 -6.57 18.63
N ILE A 200 -17.76 -6.60 19.38
CA ILE A 200 -17.75 -6.26 20.81
C ILE A 200 -18.26 -4.83 21.02
N ASN A 201 -17.69 -3.86 20.30
CA ASN A 201 -18.08 -2.44 20.45
C ASN A 201 -19.56 -2.22 20.09
N LEU A 202 -20.06 -2.89 19.04
CA LEU A 202 -21.47 -2.82 18.65
C LEU A 202 -22.38 -3.39 19.74
N TYR A 203 -22.04 -4.56 20.30
CA TYR A 203 -22.81 -5.20 21.35
C TYR A 203 -22.78 -4.42 22.68
N GLU A 204 -21.61 -3.89 23.08
CA GLU A 204 -21.48 -3.03 24.26
C GLU A 204 -22.39 -1.80 24.14
N LYS A 205 -22.45 -1.16 22.97
CA LYS A 205 -23.31 0.00 22.74
C LYS A 205 -24.79 -0.34 22.67
N TYR A 206 -25.14 -1.49 22.11
CA TYR A 206 -26.51 -1.99 22.17
C TYR A 206 -26.93 -2.27 23.62
N LYS A 207 -26.06 -2.86 24.44
CA LYS A 207 -26.35 -3.11 25.86
C LYS A 207 -26.56 -1.80 26.63
N GLU A 208 -25.67 -0.82 26.47
CA GLU A 208 -25.85 0.52 27.05
C GLU A 208 -27.17 1.18 26.62
N PHE A 209 -27.57 0.97 25.36
CA PHE A 209 -28.82 1.49 24.81
C PHE A 209 -30.05 0.85 25.46
N ILE A 210 -30.09 -0.48 25.58
CA ILE A 210 -31.19 -1.18 26.27
C ILE A 210 -31.21 -0.86 27.77
N ASP A 211 -30.05 -0.80 28.43
CA ASP A 211 -29.92 -0.46 29.85
C ASP A 211 -30.44 0.97 30.15
N SER A 212 -30.47 1.85 29.14
CA SER A 212 -31.05 3.20 29.25
C SER A 212 -32.58 3.24 29.12
N GLY A 213 -33.24 2.08 29.00
CA GLY A 213 -34.70 1.95 28.95
C GLY A 213 -35.30 1.85 27.54
N HIS A 214 -34.47 1.75 26.50
CA HIS A 214 -34.90 1.57 25.11
C HIS A 214 -35.13 0.08 24.78
N THR A 215 -35.82 -0.18 23.67
CA THR A 215 -36.18 -1.52 23.18
C THR A 215 -35.39 -1.93 21.93
N ASP A 216 -35.48 -3.20 21.56
CA ASP A 216 -34.89 -3.72 20.31
C ASP A 216 -35.44 -3.01 19.06
N SER A 217 -36.73 -2.68 19.05
CA SER A 217 -37.34 -1.91 17.97
C SER A 217 -36.75 -0.51 17.85
N ASP A 218 -36.49 0.15 18.99
CA ASP A 218 -35.88 1.48 19.00
C ASP A 218 -34.46 1.43 18.43
N TRP A 219 -33.71 0.35 18.68
CA TRP A 219 -32.38 0.15 18.12
C TRP A 219 -32.42 0.04 16.60
N GLU A 220 -33.29 -0.81 16.06
CA GLU A 220 -33.41 -1.01 14.61
C GLU A 220 -33.89 0.26 13.90
N GLU A 221 -34.77 1.03 14.53
CA GLU A 221 -35.27 2.30 13.99
C GLU A 221 -34.21 3.41 14.04
N ILE A 222 -33.52 3.60 15.16
CA ILE A 222 -32.59 4.71 15.37
C ILE A 222 -31.22 4.44 14.74
N VAL A 223 -30.70 3.23 14.90
CA VAL A 223 -29.34 2.86 14.48
C VAL A 223 -29.32 2.30 13.06
N HIS A 224 -30.49 1.89 12.54
CA HIS A 224 -30.65 1.24 11.24
C HIS A 224 -29.77 0.00 11.08
N LYS A 225 -29.63 -0.77 12.18
CA LYS A 225 -28.90 -2.04 12.24
C LYS A 225 -29.74 -3.07 12.97
N SER A 226 -29.63 -4.33 12.53
CA SER A 226 -30.20 -5.46 13.26
C SER A 226 -29.60 -5.58 14.68
N VAL A 227 -30.35 -6.23 15.56
CA VAL A 227 -29.89 -6.55 16.92
C VAL A 227 -28.58 -7.36 16.85
N PRO A 228 -27.50 -6.90 17.48
CA PRO A 228 -26.22 -7.59 17.42
C PRO A 228 -26.24 -8.87 18.25
N ALA A 229 -25.52 -9.89 17.78
CA ALA A 229 -25.30 -11.10 18.56
C ALA A 229 -24.48 -10.80 19.82
N ALA A 230 -24.80 -11.48 20.93
CA ALA A 230 -24.08 -11.33 22.18
C ALA A 230 -22.62 -11.77 22.04
N VAL A 231 -21.69 -10.85 22.33
CA VAL A 231 -20.25 -11.11 22.22
C VAL A 231 -19.48 -10.21 23.19
N GLU A 232 -18.57 -10.81 23.95
CA GLU A 232 -17.68 -10.08 24.84
C GLU A 232 -16.21 -10.40 24.53
N ALA A 233 -15.32 -9.46 24.83
CA ALA A 233 -13.89 -9.72 24.79
C ALA A 233 -13.53 -10.84 25.79
N TRP A 234 -12.65 -11.74 25.37
CA TRP A 234 -12.11 -12.74 26.29
C TRP A 234 -11.26 -12.07 27.36
N LYS A 235 -11.40 -12.50 28.60
CA LYS A 235 -10.66 -11.95 29.74
C LYS A 235 -9.71 -13.01 30.29
N ILE A 236 -8.40 -12.74 30.21
CA ILE A 236 -7.38 -13.49 30.95
C ILE A 236 -6.80 -12.55 32.00
N GLY A 237 -7.31 -12.65 33.23
CA GLY A 237 -7.02 -11.66 34.27
C GLY A 237 -7.48 -10.26 33.84
N PHE A 238 -6.55 -9.31 33.77
CA PHE A 238 -6.80 -7.94 33.30
C PHE A 238 -6.67 -7.76 31.77
N LEU A 239 -6.25 -8.80 31.04
CA LEU A 239 -6.01 -8.72 29.61
C LEU A 239 -7.31 -8.99 28.83
N LYS A 240 -7.73 -8.05 28.00
CA LYS A 240 -8.78 -8.27 27.00
C LYS A 240 -8.16 -8.83 25.72
N ILE A 241 -8.64 -9.99 25.29
CA ILE A 241 -8.19 -10.65 24.06
C ILE A 241 -9.31 -10.54 23.02
N THR A 242 -8.94 -9.99 21.86
CA THR A 242 -9.83 -9.80 20.71
C THR A 242 -9.09 -10.21 19.44
N GLY A 243 -9.86 -10.50 18.38
CA GLY A 243 -9.32 -10.67 17.04
C GLY A 243 -8.84 -9.34 16.43
N TYR A 244 -8.09 -9.47 15.33
CA TYR A 244 -7.52 -8.36 14.56
C TYR A 244 -8.18 -8.19 13.18
N GLN A 245 -9.47 -8.55 13.06
CA GLN A 245 -10.24 -8.38 11.83
C GLN A 245 -10.19 -6.91 11.38
N GLY A 246 -9.91 -6.65 10.10
CA GLY A 246 -9.79 -5.29 9.57
C GLY A 246 -8.62 -4.45 10.11
N SER A 247 -7.70 -5.02 10.89
CA SER A 247 -6.56 -4.29 11.45
C SER A 247 -5.35 -4.31 10.50
N VAL A 248 -4.58 -3.22 10.50
CA VAL A 248 -3.38 -3.05 9.66
C VAL A 248 -2.08 -3.09 10.47
N LEU A 249 -1.99 -2.27 11.52
CA LEU A 249 -0.75 -2.09 12.27
C LEU A 249 -0.32 -3.35 13.05
N PRO A 250 -1.24 -4.08 13.72
CA PRO A 250 -0.89 -5.32 14.42
C PRO A 250 -0.28 -6.42 13.52
N PRO A 251 -0.93 -6.84 12.42
CA PRO A 251 -0.38 -7.86 11.53
C PRO A 251 0.90 -7.39 10.83
N LEU A 252 1.08 -6.08 10.63
CA LEU A 252 2.35 -5.52 10.16
C LEU A 252 3.47 -5.74 11.17
N VAL A 253 3.28 -5.35 12.43
CA VAL A 253 4.31 -5.52 13.48
C VAL A 253 4.61 -7.00 13.71
N LEU A 254 3.57 -7.83 13.78
CA LEU A 254 3.71 -9.27 13.96
C LEU A 254 4.35 -9.95 12.73
N GLY A 255 4.02 -9.51 11.52
CA GLY A 255 4.68 -9.98 10.30
C GLY A 255 6.16 -9.61 10.22
N ILE A 256 6.54 -8.41 10.68
CA ILE A 256 7.94 -8.02 10.82
C ILE A 256 8.64 -8.93 11.83
N GLY A 257 8.03 -9.14 13.01
CA GLY A 257 8.52 -10.03 14.04
C GLY A 257 8.71 -11.46 13.52
N ALA A 258 7.71 -11.99 12.81
CA ALA A 258 7.75 -13.34 12.22
C ALA A 258 8.89 -13.48 11.22
N ALA A 259 9.07 -12.52 10.31
CA ALA A 259 10.14 -12.57 9.33
C ALA A 259 11.53 -12.54 9.98
N PHE A 260 11.72 -11.75 11.04
CA PHE A 260 13.01 -11.69 11.74
C PHE A 260 13.25 -12.92 12.61
N LEU A 261 12.23 -13.38 13.34
CA LEU A 261 12.30 -14.56 14.19
C LEU A 261 12.59 -15.81 13.35
N GLU A 262 11.87 -16.02 12.25
CA GLU A 262 12.08 -17.15 11.35
C GLU A 262 13.52 -17.17 10.82
N LYS A 263 14.03 -16.01 10.37
CA LYS A 263 15.41 -15.89 9.87
C LYS A 263 16.45 -16.11 10.95
N GLY A 264 16.18 -15.66 12.18
CA GLY A 264 17.03 -15.91 13.33
C GLY A 264 17.10 -17.40 13.63
N LEU A 265 15.95 -18.05 13.74
CA LEU A 265 15.83 -19.48 14.00
C LEU A 265 16.49 -20.32 12.91
N ARG A 266 16.35 -19.97 11.63
CA ARG A 266 17.01 -20.68 10.52
C ARG A 266 18.54 -20.73 10.64
N LYS A 267 19.15 -19.79 11.37
CA LYS A 267 20.61 -19.75 11.62
C LYS A 267 21.02 -20.55 12.85
N ILE A 268 20.11 -20.74 13.81
CA ILE A 268 20.38 -21.37 15.11
C ILE A 268 20.00 -22.86 15.07
N VAL A 269 18.90 -23.20 14.40
CA VAL A 269 18.33 -24.55 14.35
C VAL A 269 19.12 -25.43 13.37
N PRO A 270 19.53 -26.65 13.77
CA PRO A 270 20.18 -27.60 12.87
C PRO A 270 19.36 -27.91 11.62
N ASN A 271 20.02 -28.10 10.47
CA ASN A 271 19.37 -28.21 9.16
C ASN A 271 18.24 -29.25 9.09
N PHE A 272 18.37 -30.40 9.78
CA PHE A 272 17.36 -31.46 9.77
C PHE A 272 16.10 -31.12 10.59
N LEU A 273 16.21 -30.23 11.58
CA LEU A 273 15.07 -29.77 12.40
C LEU A 273 14.45 -28.47 11.87
N ASN A 274 15.14 -27.78 10.97
CA ASN A 274 14.76 -26.44 10.50
C ASN A 274 13.38 -26.43 9.80
N MET A 275 13.00 -27.54 9.16
CA MET A 275 11.67 -27.69 8.55
C MET A 275 10.53 -27.84 9.56
N ILE A 276 10.83 -28.22 10.81
CA ILE A 276 9.84 -28.50 11.85
C ILE A 276 9.84 -27.39 12.90
N ILE A 277 11.00 -27.16 13.54
CA ILE A 277 11.13 -26.27 14.69
C ILE A 277 10.96 -24.82 14.29
N THR A 278 11.60 -24.38 13.21
CA THR A 278 11.57 -22.96 12.82
C THR A 278 10.15 -22.46 12.53
N PRO A 279 9.33 -23.11 11.67
CA PRO A 279 7.96 -22.66 11.47
C PRO A 279 7.10 -22.81 12.74
N PHE A 280 7.25 -23.90 13.49
CA PHE A 280 6.50 -24.12 14.74
C PHE A 280 6.73 -23.00 15.76
N VAL A 281 7.99 -22.73 16.10
CA VAL A 281 8.35 -21.69 17.09
C VAL A 281 7.98 -20.31 16.58
N THR A 282 8.19 -20.03 15.29
CA THR A 282 7.82 -18.72 14.72
C THR A 282 6.32 -18.46 14.87
N ILE A 283 5.48 -19.42 14.46
CA ILE A 283 4.03 -19.26 14.53
C ILE A 283 3.57 -19.15 15.98
N ALA A 284 4.00 -20.06 16.85
CA ALA A 284 3.57 -20.08 18.26
C ALA A 284 3.96 -18.79 18.99
N VAL A 285 5.21 -18.35 18.89
CA VAL A 285 5.70 -17.15 19.58
C VAL A 285 5.02 -15.90 19.06
N ILE A 286 4.88 -15.74 17.73
CA ILE A 286 4.28 -14.54 17.16
C ILE A 286 2.80 -14.45 17.44
N PHE A 287 2.07 -15.57 17.36
CA PHE A 287 0.66 -15.58 17.69
C PHE A 287 0.41 -15.23 19.16
N LEU A 288 1.15 -15.84 20.09
CA LEU A 288 1.07 -15.53 21.51
C LEU A 288 1.48 -14.08 21.81
N ALA A 289 2.54 -13.57 21.18
CA ALA A 289 2.95 -12.18 21.31
C ALA A 289 1.87 -11.20 20.78
N GLY A 290 1.16 -11.58 19.72
CA GLY A 290 0.01 -10.84 19.21
C GLY A 290 -1.06 -10.68 20.28
N LEU A 291 -1.56 -11.81 20.80
CA LEU A 291 -2.66 -11.80 21.77
C LEU A 291 -2.28 -11.16 23.12
N LEU A 292 -1.10 -11.49 23.65
CA LEU A 292 -0.74 -11.17 25.05
C LEU A 292 0.01 -9.85 25.21
N LEU A 293 0.72 -9.38 24.18
CA LEU A 293 1.49 -8.12 24.25
C LEU A 293 0.82 -7.02 23.44
N LEU A 294 0.46 -7.32 22.19
CA LEU A 294 -0.03 -6.30 21.27
C LEU A 294 -1.48 -5.90 21.57
N GLY A 295 -2.33 -6.84 21.98
CA GLY A 295 -3.73 -6.59 22.38
C GLY A 295 -3.85 -5.49 23.44
N PRO A 296 -3.24 -5.67 24.63
CA PRO A 296 -3.29 -4.68 25.71
C PRO A 296 -2.72 -3.32 25.31
N LEU A 297 -1.61 -3.31 24.57
CA LEU A 297 -0.97 -2.07 24.12
C LEU A 297 -1.93 -1.23 23.25
N LEU A 298 -2.64 -1.88 22.33
CA LEU A 298 -3.58 -1.19 21.46
C LEU A 298 -4.79 -0.67 22.23
N GLN A 299 -5.26 -1.39 23.26
CA GLN A 299 -6.41 -0.95 24.03
C GLN A 299 -6.15 0.43 24.69
N TYR A 300 -4.96 0.66 25.21
CA TYR A 300 -4.58 1.99 25.75
C TYR A 300 -4.55 3.08 24.67
N VAL A 301 -4.06 2.75 23.47
CA VAL A 301 -4.04 3.69 22.34
C VAL A 301 -5.47 4.01 21.89
N GLU A 302 -6.31 3.00 21.82
CA GLU A 302 -7.71 3.07 21.41
C GLU A 302 -8.54 3.92 22.37
N GLU A 303 -8.39 3.71 23.69
CA GLU A 303 -9.03 4.53 24.72
C GLU A 303 -8.56 5.99 24.64
N GLY A 304 -7.26 6.22 24.46
CA GLY A 304 -6.70 7.57 24.27
C GLY A 304 -7.26 8.28 23.04
N ILE A 305 -7.44 7.56 21.92
CA ILE A 305 -8.08 8.11 20.71
C ILE A 305 -9.53 8.49 20.98
N LEU A 306 -10.30 7.64 21.66
CA LEU A 306 -11.71 7.92 21.97
C LEU A 306 -11.84 9.16 22.87
N ILE A 307 -11.02 9.27 23.91
CA ILE A 307 -10.98 10.44 24.80
C ILE A 307 -10.60 11.70 24.01
N ALA A 308 -9.58 11.63 23.16
CA ALA A 308 -9.18 12.77 22.35
C ALA A 308 -10.27 13.20 21.36
N SER A 309 -10.92 12.23 20.66
CA SER A 309 -11.98 12.51 19.70
C SER A 309 -13.21 13.14 20.35
N THR A 310 -13.65 12.62 21.49
CA THR A 310 -14.76 13.22 22.25
C THR A 310 -14.41 14.61 22.78
N TRP A 311 -13.17 14.84 23.20
CA TRP A 311 -12.70 16.15 23.61
C TRP A 311 -12.69 17.16 22.45
N PHE A 312 -12.17 16.77 21.26
CA PHE A 312 -12.18 17.63 20.09
C PHE A 312 -13.59 18.04 19.70
N LEU A 313 -14.56 17.11 19.70
CA LEU A 313 -15.94 17.40 19.32
C LEU A 313 -16.63 18.42 20.24
N LYS A 314 -16.14 18.66 21.47
CA LYS A 314 -16.64 19.73 22.35
C LYS A 314 -16.17 21.13 21.95
N ILE A 315 -15.19 21.24 21.06
CA ILE A 315 -14.67 22.53 20.59
C ILE A 315 -15.67 23.17 19.63
N LYS A 316 -16.10 24.41 19.96
CA LYS A 316 -17.13 25.17 19.24
C LYS A 316 -16.67 25.65 17.85
N PHE A 317 -17.63 26.20 17.09
CA PHE A 317 -17.43 26.81 15.77
C PHE A 317 -16.86 25.88 14.69
N GLY A 318 -17.06 24.57 14.84
CA GLY A 318 -16.58 23.57 13.88
C GLY A 318 -15.06 23.30 13.93
N PHE A 319 -14.31 23.88 14.86
CA PHE A 319 -12.89 23.54 15.00
C PHE A 319 -12.70 22.10 15.48
N GLY A 320 -13.61 21.59 16.30
CA GLY A 320 -13.61 20.19 16.72
C GLY A 320 -13.70 19.21 15.57
N THR A 321 -14.71 19.41 14.72
CA THR A 321 -14.92 18.60 13.50
C THR A 321 -13.80 18.82 12.49
N ALA A 322 -13.21 20.02 12.39
CA ALA A 322 -12.05 20.30 11.54
C ALA A 322 -10.85 19.45 11.94
N ILE A 323 -10.45 19.51 13.22
CA ILE A 323 -9.31 18.76 13.74
C ILE A 323 -9.54 17.25 13.56
N LEU A 324 -10.73 16.77 13.93
CA LEU A 324 -11.05 15.36 13.80
C LEU A 324 -11.01 14.91 12.34
N SER A 325 -11.67 15.62 11.42
CA SER A 325 -11.64 15.32 9.97
C SER A 325 -10.23 15.35 9.39
N GLY A 326 -9.37 16.25 9.89
CA GLY A 326 -7.98 16.34 9.48
C GLY A 326 -7.08 15.21 10.00
N ILE A 327 -7.45 14.54 11.09
CA ILE A 327 -6.62 13.49 11.73
C ILE A 327 -7.16 12.08 11.47
N VAL A 328 -8.45 11.92 11.18
CA VAL A 328 -9.12 10.62 11.00
C VAL A 328 -8.37 9.70 10.03
N GLN A 329 -7.93 10.17 8.85
CA GLN A 329 -7.18 9.29 7.94
C GLN A 329 -5.78 8.90 8.46
N ALA A 330 -5.19 9.66 9.38
CA ALA A 330 -3.98 9.21 10.08
C ALA A 330 -4.30 8.09 11.08
N ILE A 331 -5.47 8.14 11.73
CA ILE A 331 -5.97 7.06 12.59
C ILE A 331 -6.31 5.82 11.74
N VAL A 332 -6.90 5.99 10.55
CA VAL A 332 -7.22 4.89 9.63
C VAL A 332 -5.99 4.05 9.31
N ILE A 333 -4.83 4.68 9.07
CA ILE A 333 -3.55 3.97 8.84
C ILE A 333 -3.19 3.02 9.97
N THR A 334 -3.53 3.36 11.22
CA THR A 334 -3.24 2.52 12.39
C THR A 334 -4.20 1.35 12.54
N GLY A 335 -5.39 1.42 11.93
CA GLY A 335 -6.50 0.47 12.16
C GLY A 335 -7.37 0.81 13.38
N CYS A 336 -6.94 1.72 14.26
CA CYS A 336 -7.69 2.10 15.48
C CYS A 336 -8.98 2.89 15.18
N HIS A 337 -9.26 3.20 13.91
CA HIS A 337 -10.44 3.94 13.48
C HIS A 337 -11.75 3.18 13.74
N GLN A 338 -11.69 1.86 13.94
CA GLN A 338 -12.87 1.04 14.28
C GLN A 338 -13.54 1.48 15.59
N LEU A 339 -12.80 2.06 16.54
CA LEU A 339 -13.42 2.62 17.76
C LEU A 339 -14.25 3.87 17.49
N LEU A 340 -13.90 4.65 16.47
CA LEU A 340 -14.65 5.84 16.12
C LEU A 340 -16.06 5.50 15.59
N GLN A 341 -16.29 4.24 15.15
CA GLN A 341 -17.64 3.75 14.86
C GLN A 341 -18.50 3.66 16.13
N GLY A 342 -17.92 3.29 17.27
CA GLY A 342 -18.62 3.30 18.56
C GLY A 342 -18.98 4.71 19.02
N LEU A 343 -18.12 5.69 18.72
CA LEU A 343 -18.43 7.11 18.91
C LEU A 343 -19.55 7.58 17.98
N GLU A 344 -19.54 7.15 16.72
CA GLU A 344 -20.60 7.44 15.77
C GLU A 344 -21.97 6.90 16.23
N ILE A 345 -22.01 5.65 16.71
CA ILE A 345 -23.23 5.05 17.29
C ILE A 345 -23.77 5.91 18.42
N GLN A 346 -22.91 6.30 19.36
CA GLN A 346 -23.32 7.17 20.47
C GLN A 346 -23.90 8.50 19.99
N MET A 347 -23.26 9.12 19.00
CA MET A 347 -23.73 10.40 18.46
C MET A 347 -25.03 10.27 17.66
N VAL A 348 -25.25 9.15 16.97
CA VAL A 348 -26.52 8.87 16.29
C VAL A 348 -27.63 8.70 17.31
N ILE A 349 -27.42 7.88 18.35
CA ILE A 349 -28.39 7.69 19.43
C ILE A 349 -28.73 9.03 20.09
N GLN A 350 -27.72 9.77 20.54
CA GLN A 350 -27.91 11.06 21.19
C GLN A 350 -28.61 12.06 20.25
N GLY A 351 -28.18 12.12 18.99
CA GLY A 351 -28.74 13.00 17.96
C GLY A 351 -30.19 12.69 17.60
N SER A 352 -30.63 11.44 17.75
CA SER A 352 -32.03 11.05 17.57
C SER A 352 -32.89 11.41 18.79
N ILE A 353 -32.31 11.43 19.99
CA ILE A 353 -32.99 11.84 21.22
C ILE A 353 -33.19 13.37 21.27
N ASP A 354 -32.15 14.14 20.93
CA ASP A 354 -32.18 15.61 21.03
C ASP A 354 -32.45 16.34 19.69
N GLY A 355 -32.63 15.59 18.60
CA GLY A 355 -32.90 16.11 17.26
C GLY A 355 -31.71 16.79 16.58
N SER A 356 -30.51 16.74 17.18
CA SER A 356 -29.30 17.37 16.62
C SER A 356 -28.66 16.54 15.49
N GLY A 357 -28.95 15.23 15.44
CA GLY A 357 -28.32 14.27 14.53
C GLY A 357 -26.82 14.06 14.79
N SER A 358 -26.19 13.18 14.00
CA SER A 358 -24.76 12.90 14.09
C SER A 358 -23.96 13.65 13.02
N MET A 359 -22.94 14.41 13.45
CA MET A 359 -21.97 15.04 12.54
C MET A 359 -20.86 14.09 12.09
N MET A 360 -20.78 12.88 12.64
CA MET A 360 -19.64 11.99 12.43
C MET A 360 -19.54 11.52 10.97
N ASN A 361 -20.67 11.29 10.29
CA ASN A 361 -20.66 10.96 8.86
C ASN A 361 -20.04 12.09 8.01
N ALA A 362 -20.31 13.35 8.35
CA ALA A 362 -19.72 14.50 7.67
C ALA A 362 -18.21 14.57 7.91
N VAL A 363 -17.75 14.23 9.13
CA VAL A 363 -16.32 14.11 9.46
C VAL A 363 -15.64 13.03 8.62
N TRP A 364 -16.23 11.82 8.55
CA TRP A 364 -15.71 10.76 7.70
C TRP A 364 -15.67 11.19 6.23
N THR A 365 -16.77 11.74 5.72
CA THR A 365 -16.89 12.19 4.33
C THR A 365 -15.83 13.25 3.99
N ALA A 366 -15.66 14.29 4.82
CA ALA A 366 -14.63 15.30 4.63
C ALA A 366 -13.22 14.69 4.60
N SER A 367 -12.94 13.76 5.50
CA SER A 367 -11.65 13.10 5.63
C SER A 367 -11.33 12.17 4.45
N ILE A 368 -12.33 11.43 3.97
CA ILE A 368 -12.19 10.46 2.88
C ILE A 368 -12.12 11.17 1.52
N ALA A 369 -13.05 12.09 1.25
CA ALA A 369 -13.13 12.83 -0.01
C ALA A 369 -11.87 13.68 -0.25
N SER A 370 -11.26 14.21 0.81
CA SER A 370 -10.00 14.95 0.71
C SER A 370 -8.81 14.06 0.32
N GLN A 371 -8.73 12.82 0.79
CA GLN A 371 -7.70 11.87 0.29
C GLN A 371 -7.93 11.51 -1.18
N ALA A 372 -9.19 11.40 -1.61
CA ALA A 372 -9.52 11.24 -3.03
C ALA A 372 -8.99 12.43 -3.85
N GLY A 373 -9.25 13.67 -3.40
CA GLY A 373 -8.74 14.89 -4.06
C GLY A 373 -7.22 14.95 -4.16
N ALA A 374 -6.50 14.59 -3.10
CA ALA A 374 -5.04 14.48 -3.13
C ALA A 374 -4.56 13.40 -4.11
N GLY A 375 -5.23 12.25 -4.17
CA GLY A 375 -4.92 11.18 -5.12
C GLY A 375 -5.13 11.59 -6.58
N ILE A 376 -6.23 12.30 -6.86
CA ILE A 376 -6.51 12.88 -8.19
C ILE A 376 -5.39 13.83 -8.59
N ALA A 377 -4.98 14.75 -7.72
CA ALA A 377 -3.89 15.68 -8.02
C ALA A 377 -2.56 14.99 -8.33
N VAL A 378 -2.28 13.88 -7.65
CA VAL A 378 -1.10 13.06 -7.94
C VAL A 378 -1.21 12.40 -9.31
N ALA A 379 -2.37 11.83 -9.64
CA ALA A 379 -2.61 11.19 -10.93
C ALA A 379 -2.56 12.21 -12.09
N LEU A 380 -3.14 13.40 -11.93
CA LEU A 380 -3.09 14.49 -12.92
C LEU A 380 -1.68 15.00 -13.18
N LYS A 381 -0.78 14.90 -12.19
CA LYS A 381 0.65 15.22 -12.35
C LYS A 381 1.48 14.08 -12.95
N GLU A 382 0.92 12.88 -13.09
CA GLU A 382 1.62 11.75 -13.68
C GLU A 382 1.59 11.86 -15.21
N GLN A 383 2.77 11.83 -15.82
CA GLN A 383 2.93 12.08 -17.26
C GLN A 383 2.74 10.78 -18.07
N ASN A 384 3.06 9.63 -17.46
CA ASN A 384 2.86 8.32 -18.08
C ASN A 384 1.38 7.92 -17.97
N ARG A 385 0.71 7.75 -19.12
CA ARG A 385 -0.73 7.44 -19.21
C ARG A 385 -1.11 6.13 -18.56
N SER A 386 -0.29 5.08 -18.70
CA SER A 386 -0.56 3.78 -18.08
C SER A 386 -0.55 3.93 -16.56
N LYS A 387 0.51 4.53 -16.02
CA LYS A 387 0.65 4.75 -14.59
C LYS A 387 -0.40 5.71 -14.02
N MET A 388 -0.74 6.77 -14.75
CA MET A 388 -1.81 7.70 -14.38
C MET A 388 -3.16 6.97 -14.22
N LYS A 389 -3.51 6.08 -15.16
CA LYS A 389 -4.76 5.30 -15.06
C LYS A 389 -4.79 4.38 -13.85
N VAL A 390 -3.66 3.73 -13.54
CA VAL A 390 -3.52 2.90 -12.33
C VAL A 390 -3.65 3.73 -11.04
N LEU A 391 -3.12 4.94 -11.02
CA LEU A 391 -3.30 5.85 -9.87
C LEU A 391 -4.77 6.30 -9.75
N MET A 392 -5.43 6.58 -10.87
CA MET A 392 -6.86 6.95 -10.89
C MET A 392 -7.78 5.81 -10.44
N SER A 393 -7.49 4.56 -10.80
CA SER A 393 -8.29 3.41 -10.33
C SER A 393 -8.19 3.23 -8.82
N SER A 394 -7.09 3.64 -8.20
CA SER A 394 -6.92 3.64 -6.74
C SER A 394 -7.75 4.73 -6.05
N VAL A 395 -8.14 5.80 -6.75
CA VAL A 395 -8.99 6.88 -6.22
C VAL A 395 -10.46 6.46 -6.17
N ALA A 396 -10.93 5.70 -7.16
CA ALA A 396 -12.35 5.40 -7.31
C ALA A 396 -13.01 4.81 -6.03
N PRO A 397 -12.40 3.85 -5.30
CA PRO A 397 -12.96 3.34 -4.04
C PRO A 397 -13.20 4.42 -2.98
N ALA A 398 -12.36 5.46 -2.93
CA ALA A 398 -12.52 6.53 -1.94
C ALA A 398 -13.79 7.35 -2.19
N LEU A 399 -14.26 7.43 -3.43
CA LEU A 399 -15.55 8.05 -3.77
C LEU A 399 -16.75 7.24 -3.23
N PHE A 400 -16.54 5.97 -2.91
CA PHE A 400 -17.51 5.08 -2.27
C PHE A 400 -17.23 4.86 -0.78
N GLY A 401 -16.39 5.70 -0.16
CA GLY A 401 -16.11 5.61 1.27
C GLY A 401 -14.89 4.76 1.67
N ILE A 402 -14.14 4.24 0.71
CA ILE A 402 -13.02 3.30 0.96
C ILE A 402 -11.68 3.93 0.60
N THR A 403 -10.93 4.41 1.59
CA THR A 403 -9.70 5.21 1.36
C THR A 403 -8.42 4.41 1.24
N GLU A 404 -8.41 3.15 1.68
CA GLU A 404 -7.20 2.34 1.80
C GLU A 404 -6.43 2.25 0.47
N PRO A 405 -7.08 2.00 -0.69
CA PRO A 405 -6.38 1.97 -1.97
C PRO A 405 -5.65 3.27 -2.32
N VAL A 406 -6.28 4.44 -2.13
CA VAL A 406 -5.66 5.73 -2.47
C VAL A 406 -4.61 6.15 -1.43
N ILE A 407 -4.85 5.90 -0.15
CA ILE A 407 -3.89 6.23 0.91
C ILE A 407 -2.62 5.42 0.72
N PHE A 408 -2.73 4.09 0.73
CA PHE A 408 -1.55 3.25 0.72
C PHE A 408 -0.91 3.14 -0.67
N GLY A 409 -1.70 3.23 -1.75
CA GLY A 409 -1.21 3.16 -3.12
C GLY A 409 -0.61 4.45 -3.67
N VAL A 410 -1.14 5.60 -3.25
CA VAL A 410 -0.85 6.88 -3.91
C VAL A 410 -0.29 7.91 -2.94
N ASN A 411 -1.05 8.23 -1.89
CA ASN A 411 -0.80 9.43 -1.09
C ASN A 411 0.31 9.24 -0.06
N LEU A 412 0.24 8.16 0.72
CA LEU A 412 1.14 7.87 1.83
C LEU A 412 2.60 7.66 1.37
N PRO A 413 2.88 6.88 0.31
CA PRO A 413 4.25 6.69 -0.19
C PRO A 413 4.91 8.00 -0.61
N LYS A 414 4.11 8.98 -1.05
CA LYS A 414 4.57 10.31 -1.47
C LYS A 414 4.59 11.33 -0.34
N THR A 415 3.98 11.02 0.82
CA THR A 415 3.88 11.80 2.07
C THR A 415 3.23 13.17 1.94
N LYS A 416 3.72 14.05 1.04
CA LYS A 416 3.15 15.37 0.80
C LYS A 416 1.67 15.32 0.37
N PRO A 417 1.27 14.47 -0.59
CA PRO A 417 -0.15 14.37 -0.97
C PRO A 417 -1.02 13.91 0.20
N PHE A 418 -0.54 12.96 1.01
CA PHE A 418 -1.26 12.53 2.21
C PHE A 418 -1.52 13.69 3.18
N LEU A 419 -0.50 14.50 3.48
CA LEU A 419 -0.64 15.68 4.34
C LEU A 419 -1.56 16.76 3.73
N CYS A 420 -1.52 16.95 2.42
CA CYS A 420 -2.46 17.84 1.72
C CYS A 420 -3.91 17.32 1.80
N GLY A 421 -4.10 15.99 1.78
CA GLY A 421 -5.38 15.35 2.06
C GLY A 421 -5.86 15.64 3.49
N LEU A 422 -5.01 15.48 4.50
CA LEU A 422 -5.35 15.84 5.90
C LEU A 422 -5.76 17.32 6.04
N ALA A 423 -5.03 18.22 5.37
CA ALA A 423 -5.36 19.65 5.35
C ALA A 423 -6.70 19.93 4.64
N GLY A 424 -6.98 19.23 3.54
CA GLY A 424 -8.29 19.33 2.87
C GLY A 424 -9.44 18.83 3.75
N GLY A 425 -9.21 17.72 4.47
CA GLY A 425 -10.15 17.18 5.46
C GLY A 425 -10.40 18.16 6.60
N PHE A 426 -9.37 18.86 7.08
CA PHE A 426 -9.51 19.92 8.08
C PHE A 426 -10.39 21.06 7.57
N ILE A 427 -10.15 21.57 6.35
CA ILE A 427 -10.91 22.68 5.77
C ILE A 427 -12.39 22.29 5.57
N ALA A 428 -12.64 21.12 5.00
CA ALA A 428 -14.01 20.63 4.80
C ALA A 428 -14.72 20.28 6.11
N GLY A 429 -13.98 19.75 7.09
CA GLY A 429 -14.50 19.47 8.44
C GLY A 429 -14.84 20.73 9.22
N LEU A 430 -14.09 21.83 9.03
CA LEU A 430 -14.41 23.14 9.60
C LEU A 430 -15.75 23.65 9.04
N PHE A 431 -15.92 23.57 7.72
CA PHE A 431 -17.18 23.93 7.07
C PHE A 431 -18.34 23.07 7.58
N ALA A 432 -18.15 21.75 7.66
CA ALA A 432 -19.15 20.81 8.14
C ALA A 432 -19.61 21.11 9.58
N GLY A 433 -18.68 21.38 10.49
CA GLY A 433 -19.04 21.68 11.88
C GLY A 433 -19.57 23.09 12.08
N ALA A 434 -19.07 24.08 11.33
CA ALA A 434 -19.55 25.46 11.43
C ALA A 434 -21.04 25.57 11.03
N LEU A 435 -21.47 24.77 10.05
CA LEU A 435 -22.86 24.73 9.58
C LEU A 435 -23.69 23.58 10.17
N ASN A 436 -23.12 22.82 11.11
CA ASN A 436 -23.75 21.67 11.77
C ASN A 436 -24.37 20.69 10.75
N VAL A 437 -23.53 20.15 9.87
CA VAL A 437 -23.94 19.16 8.86
C VAL A 437 -24.08 17.80 9.53
N SER A 438 -25.31 17.42 9.87
CA SER A 438 -25.64 16.17 10.57
C SER A 438 -26.63 15.29 9.81
N CYS A 439 -26.60 13.99 10.08
CA CYS A 439 -27.54 12.99 9.57
C CYS A 439 -28.15 12.18 10.73
N SER A 440 -29.30 11.55 10.48
CA SER A 440 -30.07 10.81 11.50
C SER A 440 -29.58 9.39 11.75
N GLY A 441 -28.64 8.88 10.96
CA GLY A 441 -28.21 7.48 11.05
C GLY A 441 -26.78 7.24 10.59
N MET A 442 -26.37 5.98 10.63
CA MET A 442 -25.09 5.51 10.11
C MET A 442 -25.21 5.01 8.68
N GLY A 443 -24.12 5.12 7.92
CA GLY A 443 -24.02 4.49 6.61
C GLY A 443 -22.72 4.81 5.90
N VAL A 444 -22.67 4.43 4.63
CA VAL A 444 -21.52 4.69 3.76
C VAL A 444 -21.34 6.21 3.57
N THR A 445 -20.13 6.64 3.23
CA THR A 445 -19.74 8.06 3.16
C THR A 445 -19.54 8.53 1.72
N VAL A 446 -19.27 9.82 1.52
CA VAL A 446 -18.97 10.41 0.20
C VAL A 446 -20.16 10.34 -0.77
N ILE A 447 -20.10 9.60 -1.89
CA ILE A 447 -21.19 9.60 -2.89
C ILE A 447 -22.41 8.79 -2.37
N PRO A 448 -22.28 7.52 -1.94
CA PRO A 448 -23.41 6.81 -1.35
C PRO A 448 -23.95 7.49 -0.10
N GLY A 449 -23.09 8.15 0.67
CA GLY A 449 -23.48 8.86 1.89
C GLY A 449 -24.45 10.02 1.70
N LEU A 450 -24.57 10.58 0.49
CA LEU A 450 -25.54 11.63 0.18
C LEU A 450 -26.98 11.21 0.53
N LEU A 451 -27.30 9.93 0.35
CA LEU A 451 -28.65 9.41 0.59
C LEU A 451 -29.04 9.44 2.08
N LEU A 452 -28.08 9.44 3.02
CA LEU A 452 -28.36 9.63 4.46
C LEU A 452 -28.90 11.03 4.78
N TYR A 453 -28.68 11.99 3.89
CA TYR A 453 -29.12 13.37 4.05
C TYR A 453 -30.40 13.68 3.26
N SER A 454 -30.95 12.71 2.52
CA SER A 454 -32.11 12.90 1.63
C SER A 454 -33.37 13.40 2.35
N GLY A 455 -33.54 13.08 3.63
CA GLY A 455 -34.64 13.58 4.46
C GLY A 455 -34.56 15.09 4.79
N ASN A 456 -33.42 15.73 4.55
CA ASN A 456 -33.22 17.17 4.80
C ASN A 456 -32.44 17.83 3.66
N VAL A 457 -33.16 18.56 2.79
CA VAL A 457 -32.59 19.23 1.61
C VAL A 457 -31.42 20.16 1.97
N ARG A 458 -31.48 20.89 3.10
CA ARG A 458 -30.38 21.74 3.55
C ARG A 458 -29.13 20.89 3.80
N ASN A 459 -29.24 19.85 4.62
CA ASN A 459 -28.06 19.05 4.96
C ASN A 459 -27.56 18.24 3.75
N LEU A 460 -28.44 17.85 2.82
CA LEU A 460 -28.07 17.25 1.53
C LEU A 460 -27.19 18.18 0.68
N LEU A 461 -27.60 19.45 0.53
CA LEU A 461 -26.80 20.42 -0.20
C LEU A 461 -25.47 20.71 0.51
N LEU A 462 -25.50 20.80 1.84
CA LEU A 462 -24.30 21.04 2.63
C LEU A 462 -23.30 19.89 2.54
N ILE A 463 -23.73 18.62 2.55
CA ILE A 463 -22.80 17.48 2.41
C ILE A 463 -22.21 17.41 0.99
N ILE A 464 -22.96 17.84 -0.04
CA ILE A 464 -22.41 18.00 -1.40
C ILE A 464 -21.33 19.07 -1.40
N CYS A 465 -21.56 20.20 -0.72
CA CYS A 465 -20.53 21.23 -0.54
C CYS A 465 -19.31 20.70 0.23
N VAL A 466 -19.50 19.91 1.29
CA VAL A 466 -18.39 19.28 2.04
C VAL A 466 -17.54 18.41 1.12
N ASN A 467 -18.16 17.57 0.29
CA ASN A 467 -17.44 16.75 -0.70
C ASN A 467 -16.64 17.62 -1.69
N ALA A 468 -17.26 18.65 -2.26
CA ALA A 468 -16.62 19.55 -3.20
C ALA A 468 -15.44 20.31 -2.58
N ILE A 469 -15.61 20.83 -1.35
CA ILE A 469 -14.56 21.54 -0.60
C ILE A 469 -13.42 20.57 -0.26
N ALA A 470 -13.73 19.36 0.22
CA ALA A 470 -12.73 18.37 0.59
C ALA A 470 -11.85 17.99 -0.61
N ILE A 471 -12.47 17.62 -1.73
CA ILE A 471 -11.77 17.26 -2.96
C ILE A 471 -11.00 18.46 -3.50
N GLY A 472 -11.67 19.61 -3.66
CA GLY A 472 -11.09 20.81 -4.25
C GLY A 472 -9.90 21.36 -3.46
N ALA A 473 -10.03 21.46 -2.13
CA ALA A 473 -8.96 21.97 -1.26
C ALA A 473 -7.74 21.03 -1.28
N ALA A 474 -7.93 19.72 -1.11
CA ALA A 474 -6.84 18.76 -1.14
C ALA A 474 -6.18 18.68 -2.52
N LEU A 475 -6.97 18.71 -3.60
CA LEU A 475 -6.48 18.74 -4.97
C LEU A 475 -5.64 19.99 -5.22
N GLY A 476 -6.17 21.18 -4.89
CA GLY A 476 -5.48 22.45 -5.05
C GLY A 476 -4.16 22.50 -4.28
N LEU A 477 -4.19 22.17 -2.99
CA LEU A 477 -2.98 22.11 -2.14
C LEU A 477 -1.95 21.13 -2.70
N THR A 478 -2.39 19.94 -3.12
CA THR A 478 -1.48 18.95 -3.70
C THR A 478 -0.91 19.42 -5.03
N LEU A 479 -1.72 20.07 -5.89
CA LEU A 479 -1.25 20.61 -7.16
C LEU A 479 -0.17 21.69 -6.98
N LEU A 480 -0.28 22.50 -5.93
CA LEU A 480 0.69 23.54 -5.59
C LEU A 480 1.98 22.97 -4.99
N VAL A 481 1.85 22.05 -4.02
CA VAL A 481 2.97 21.58 -3.19
C VAL A 481 3.71 20.38 -3.78
N TYR A 482 3.02 19.51 -4.51
CA TYR A 482 3.61 18.29 -5.08
C TYR A 482 4.28 18.59 -6.43
N ARG A 483 5.57 18.28 -6.57
CA ARG A 483 6.31 18.40 -7.84
C ARG A 483 7.14 17.14 -8.05
N ASP A 484 6.84 16.41 -9.13
CA ASP A 484 7.62 15.26 -9.59
C ASP A 484 8.79 15.74 -10.47
N ARG A 485 9.79 16.39 -9.86
CA ARG A 485 11.01 16.80 -10.58
C ARG A 485 12.08 15.72 -10.43
N ILE A 486 12.49 15.13 -11.55
CA ILE A 486 13.78 14.42 -11.62
C ILE A 486 14.85 15.51 -11.58
N THR A 487 15.73 15.43 -10.58
CA THR A 487 16.90 16.31 -10.49
C THR A 487 18.11 15.45 -10.22
N LEU A 488 19.23 15.69 -10.91
CA LEU A 488 20.53 15.07 -10.69
C LEU A 488 20.88 15.10 -9.20
N ARG A 489 20.79 16.28 -8.57
CA ARG A 489 20.94 16.44 -7.11
C ARG A 489 20.02 15.49 -6.32
N GLY A 490 18.77 15.34 -6.72
CA GLY A 490 17.81 14.42 -6.11
C GLY A 490 18.19 12.95 -6.27
N VAL A 491 18.69 12.54 -7.44
CA VAL A 491 19.13 11.17 -7.72
C VAL A 491 20.42 10.83 -6.97
N VAL A 492 21.36 11.78 -6.92
CA VAL A 492 22.59 11.66 -6.13
C VAL A 492 22.24 11.57 -4.63
N LEU A 493 21.39 12.46 -4.11
CA LEU A 493 20.95 12.42 -2.71
C LEU A 493 20.23 11.11 -2.34
N LYS A 494 19.37 10.59 -3.22
CA LYS A 494 18.68 9.31 -3.01
C LYS A 494 19.66 8.15 -2.94
N SER A 495 20.68 8.17 -3.78
CA SER A 495 21.65 7.09 -3.87
C SER A 495 22.68 7.15 -2.74
N ILE A 496 23.11 8.35 -2.34
CA ILE A 496 23.99 8.56 -1.18
C ILE A 496 23.28 8.20 0.12
N ALA A 497 21.99 8.56 0.24
CA ALA A 497 21.23 8.19 1.43
C ALA A 497 21.17 6.66 1.63
N LYS A 498 21.33 5.88 0.55
CA LYS A 498 21.34 4.41 0.52
C LYS A 498 22.58 3.79 1.17
N GLU A 499 23.68 4.53 1.29
CA GLU A 499 24.89 4.12 1.98
C GLU A 499 24.90 4.70 3.40
N GLU A 500 24.99 3.81 4.38
CA GLU A 500 24.52 4.00 5.76
C GLU A 500 25.45 4.87 6.65
N LYS A 501 26.26 5.77 6.08
CA LYS A 501 27.36 6.45 6.81
C LYS A 501 27.53 7.94 6.54
N VAL A 502 26.49 8.66 6.13
CA VAL A 502 26.62 10.12 5.93
C VAL A 502 26.24 10.85 7.20
N GLU A 503 27.14 11.61 7.85
CA GLU A 503 26.86 12.44 9.05
C GLU A 503 26.08 13.73 8.71
N LYS A 504 25.73 14.56 9.71
CA LYS A 504 24.98 15.82 9.50
C LYS A 504 25.83 16.90 8.81
N GLU A 505 27.15 16.92 9.04
CA GLU A 505 28.09 17.89 8.44
C GLU A 505 28.16 17.78 6.90
N ASN A 506 28.15 16.55 6.37
CA ASN A 506 28.18 16.28 4.93
C ASN A 506 27.00 16.90 4.15
N LYS A 507 25.86 17.24 4.78
CA LYS A 507 24.72 17.87 4.08
C LYS A 507 24.99 19.34 3.69
N LYS A 508 25.79 20.06 4.48
CA LYS A 508 26.18 21.45 4.17
C LYS A 508 27.19 21.43 3.02
N GLU A 509 28.23 20.61 3.12
CA GLU A 509 29.22 20.41 2.03
C GLU A 509 28.57 19.92 0.74
N PHE A 510 27.60 19.01 0.82
CA PHE A 510 26.82 18.57 -0.34
C PHE A 510 26.06 19.72 -1.00
N SER A 511 25.47 20.61 -0.19
CA SER A 511 24.75 21.76 -0.72
C SER A 511 25.71 22.76 -1.37
N ILE A 512 26.91 22.92 -0.82
CA ILE A 512 27.98 23.77 -1.36
C ILE A 512 28.52 23.20 -2.68
N PHE A 513 28.78 21.89 -2.77
CA PHE A 513 29.22 21.23 -4.01
C PHE A 513 28.25 21.49 -5.18
N PHE A 514 26.95 21.26 -4.95
CA PHE A 514 25.93 21.49 -5.99
C PHE A 514 25.68 22.99 -6.27
N LEU A 515 26.04 23.88 -5.35
CA LEU A 515 26.04 25.33 -5.60
C LEU A 515 27.25 25.72 -6.48
N ASN A 516 28.41 25.11 -6.27
CA ASN A 516 29.60 25.35 -7.08
C ASN A 516 29.46 24.80 -8.51
N LYS A 517 28.77 23.66 -8.68
CA LYS A 517 28.45 23.06 -10.00
C LYS A 517 27.05 23.39 -10.51
N LYS A 518 26.49 24.54 -10.09
CA LYS A 518 25.08 24.89 -10.37
C LYS A 518 24.73 24.87 -11.86
N ASP A 519 25.62 25.35 -12.73
CA ASP A 519 25.35 25.46 -14.16
C ASP A 519 25.41 24.10 -14.87
N GLU A 520 26.44 23.29 -14.60
CA GLU A 520 26.54 21.89 -15.08
C GLU A 520 25.32 21.06 -14.62
N VAL A 521 24.94 21.19 -13.36
CA VAL A 521 23.78 20.50 -12.79
C VAL A 521 22.48 20.98 -13.44
N LYS A 522 22.36 22.28 -13.75
CA LYS A 522 21.19 22.86 -14.42
C LYS A 522 21.08 22.38 -15.86
N GLU A 523 22.19 22.29 -16.59
CA GLU A 523 22.28 21.74 -17.94
C GLU A 523 21.81 20.28 -17.96
N VAL A 524 22.40 19.43 -17.11
CA VAL A 524 22.02 18.01 -17.02
C VAL A 524 20.56 17.87 -16.62
N ASN A 525 20.06 18.64 -15.65
CA ASN A 525 18.64 18.63 -15.29
C ASN A 525 17.73 19.05 -16.44
N SER A 526 18.12 20.05 -17.23
CA SER A 526 17.35 20.51 -18.39
C SER A 526 17.24 19.40 -19.43
N PHE A 527 18.37 18.76 -19.76
CA PHE A 527 18.40 17.62 -20.68
C PHE A 527 17.56 16.46 -20.18
N LEU A 528 17.75 16.01 -18.94
CA LEU A 528 17.02 14.90 -18.34
C LEU A 528 15.50 15.12 -18.37
N ASN A 529 15.04 16.36 -18.18
CA ASN A 529 13.62 16.69 -18.30
C ASN A 529 13.10 16.60 -19.75
N LYS A 530 13.91 16.98 -20.75
CA LYS A 530 13.56 16.82 -22.17
C LYS A 530 13.57 15.34 -22.59
N TYR A 531 14.60 14.60 -22.19
CA TYR A 531 14.72 13.15 -22.36
C TYR A 531 13.48 12.43 -21.83
N LYS A 532 13.12 12.69 -20.55
CA LYS A 532 11.92 12.10 -19.93
C LYS A 532 10.66 12.41 -20.74
N LYS A 533 10.46 13.65 -21.17
CA LYS A 533 9.27 14.03 -21.97
C LYS A 533 9.20 13.26 -23.28
N ALA A 534 10.32 13.05 -23.96
CA ALA A 534 10.36 12.30 -25.23
C ALA A 534 9.99 10.82 -25.03
N VAL A 535 10.61 10.15 -24.05
CA VAL A 535 10.32 8.73 -23.71
C VAL A 535 8.87 8.54 -23.25
N VAL A 536 8.36 9.45 -22.42
CA VAL A 536 6.96 9.39 -21.98
C VAL A 536 5.99 9.62 -23.15
N ALA A 537 6.33 10.50 -24.09
CA ALA A 537 5.50 10.73 -25.28
C ALA A 537 5.42 9.48 -26.16
N GLU A 538 6.55 8.83 -26.42
CA GLU A 538 6.62 7.53 -27.10
C GLU A 538 5.74 6.48 -26.40
N GLY A 539 5.95 6.27 -25.10
CA GLY A 539 5.18 5.31 -24.30
C GLY A 539 3.68 5.61 -24.27
N ASN A 540 3.28 6.89 -24.25
CA ASN A 540 1.88 7.30 -24.28
C ASN A 540 1.21 7.01 -25.63
N ILE A 541 1.92 7.16 -26.74
CA ILE A 541 1.43 6.84 -28.07
C ILE A 541 1.32 5.32 -28.23
N GLN A 542 2.34 4.56 -27.80
CA GLN A 542 2.31 3.10 -27.77
C GLN A 542 1.11 2.57 -26.97
N TYR A 543 0.90 3.13 -25.77
CA TYR A 543 -0.24 2.76 -24.93
C TYR A 543 -1.58 3.05 -25.63
N SER A 544 -1.68 4.19 -26.32
CA SER A 544 -2.91 4.57 -27.03
C SER A 544 -3.17 3.66 -28.23
N MET A 545 -2.13 3.26 -28.95
CA MET A 545 -2.21 2.29 -30.05
C MET A 545 -2.72 0.93 -29.57
N ASN A 546 -2.14 0.38 -28.49
CA ASN A 546 -2.53 -0.92 -27.94
C ASN A 546 -3.99 -1.00 -27.45
N ASN A 547 -4.61 0.15 -27.15
CA ASN A 547 -5.98 0.24 -26.62
C ASN A 547 -6.96 0.90 -27.60
N ALA A 548 -6.54 1.21 -28.82
CA ALA A 548 -7.40 1.81 -29.83
C ALA A 548 -8.16 0.74 -30.61
N LYS A 549 -9.41 1.05 -31.00
CA LYS A 549 -10.17 0.22 -31.95
C LYS A 549 -9.52 0.18 -33.36
N HIS A 550 -8.73 1.19 -33.68
CA HIS A 550 -8.03 1.40 -34.95
C HIS A 550 -6.55 1.75 -34.69
N PRO A 551 -5.71 0.76 -34.35
CA PRO A 551 -4.30 0.96 -34.01
C PRO A 551 -3.47 1.56 -35.15
N GLU A 552 -3.83 1.30 -36.40
CA GLU A 552 -3.15 1.76 -37.62
C GLU A 552 -2.99 3.30 -37.67
N LYS A 553 -3.92 4.05 -37.06
CA LYS A 553 -3.89 5.52 -36.98
C LYS A 553 -2.78 6.08 -36.09
N TYR A 554 -2.13 5.22 -35.30
CA TYR A 554 -1.08 5.61 -34.37
C TYR A 554 0.31 5.18 -34.84
N GLU A 555 0.44 4.32 -35.85
CA GLU A 555 1.73 3.80 -36.33
C GLU A 555 2.68 4.91 -36.78
N GLU A 556 2.19 5.86 -37.59
CA GLU A 556 3.01 6.99 -38.06
C GLU A 556 3.44 7.91 -36.91
N LYS A 557 2.54 8.15 -35.94
CA LYS A 557 2.83 8.96 -34.75
C LYS A 557 3.83 8.26 -33.84
N LEU A 558 3.71 6.95 -33.70
CA LEU A 558 4.61 6.13 -32.89
C LEU A 558 6.01 6.11 -33.52
N ALA A 559 6.11 5.91 -34.83
CA ALA A 559 7.38 5.95 -35.56
C ALA A 559 8.10 7.29 -35.35
N LYS A 560 7.40 8.42 -35.51
CA LYS A 560 7.97 9.76 -35.26
C LYS A 560 8.41 9.95 -33.82
N ALA A 561 7.58 9.54 -32.84
CA ALA A 561 7.92 9.67 -31.43
C ALA A 561 9.11 8.78 -31.02
N LYS A 562 9.21 7.59 -31.62
CA LYS A 562 10.30 6.64 -31.39
C LYS A 562 11.63 7.19 -31.89
N VAL A 563 11.68 7.78 -33.09
CA VAL A 563 12.88 8.46 -33.61
C VAL A 563 13.35 9.55 -32.64
N VAL A 564 12.45 10.42 -32.20
CA VAL A 564 12.80 11.49 -31.24
C VAL A 564 13.28 10.90 -29.91
N ALA A 565 12.60 9.89 -29.38
CA ALA A 565 13.01 9.24 -28.13
C ALA A 565 14.39 8.56 -28.26
N ASP A 566 14.66 7.90 -29.38
CA ASP A 566 15.93 7.24 -29.68
C ASP A 566 17.08 8.25 -29.83
N GLU A 567 16.87 9.41 -30.47
CA GLU A 567 17.86 10.50 -30.49
C GLU A 567 18.22 10.99 -29.07
N TYR A 568 17.22 11.12 -28.20
CA TYR A 568 17.42 11.49 -26.82
C TYR A 568 18.11 10.39 -26.01
N ARG A 569 17.82 9.10 -26.26
CA ARG A 569 18.53 7.94 -25.67
C ARG A 569 19.99 7.91 -26.09
N GLU A 570 20.27 8.13 -27.37
CA GLU A 570 21.63 8.15 -27.90
C GLU A 570 22.45 9.31 -27.31
N LYS A 571 21.87 10.53 -27.26
CA LYS A 571 22.51 11.67 -26.58
C LYS A 571 22.72 11.42 -25.10
N TYR A 572 21.78 10.74 -24.44
CA TYR A 572 21.96 10.35 -23.05
C TYR A 572 23.16 9.41 -22.90
N ASP A 573 23.21 8.32 -23.65
CA ASP A 573 24.27 7.32 -23.52
C ASP A 573 25.66 7.86 -23.90
N LYS A 574 25.75 8.69 -24.95
CA LYS A 574 27.03 9.25 -25.41
C LYS A 574 27.58 10.36 -24.52
N GLU A 575 26.71 11.24 -24.01
CA GLU A 575 27.16 12.51 -23.41
C GLU A 575 26.68 12.68 -21.97
N TYR A 576 25.36 12.64 -21.75
CA TYR A 576 24.78 13.03 -20.47
C TYR A 576 24.90 11.95 -19.39
N LYS A 577 25.06 10.67 -19.77
CA LYS A 577 25.36 9.57 -18.88
C LYS A 577 26.75 9.76 -18.26
N VAL A 578 27.75 10.04 -19.09
CA VAL A 578 29.12 10.33 -18.65
C VAL A 578 29.17 11.60 -17.81
N LYS A 579 28.57 12.72 -18.29
CA LYS A 579 28.51 13.98 -17.52
C LYS A 579 27.83 13.80 -16.15
N SER A 580 26.71 13.07 -16.11
CA SER A 580 26.03 12.76 -14.85
C SER A 580 26.94 11.95 -13.92
N GLN A 581 27.64 10.95 -14.46
CA GLN A 581 28.55 10.09 -13.72
C GLN A 581 29.75 10.86 -13.17
N THR A 582 30.35 11.76 -13.95
CA THR A 582 31.47 12.60 -13.50
C THR A 582 31.06 13.48 -12.32
N ILE A 583 29.90 14.16 -12.42
CA ILE A 583 29.39 15.01 -11.32
C ILE A 583 29.09 14.17 -10.08
N ILE A 584 28.58 12.95 -10.27
CA ILE A 584 28.37 11.97 -9.20
C ILE A 584 29.70 11.57 -8.55
N ASP A 585 30.70 11.21 -9.33
CA ASP A 585 32.00 10.73 -8.84
C ASP A 585 32.75 11.81 -8.09
N GLU A 586 32.70 13.05 -8.58
CA GLU A 586 33.24 14.21 -7.88
C GLU A 586 32.50 14.48 -6.58
N ALA A 587 31.16 14.36 -6.56
CA ALA A 587 30.38 14.48 -5.33
C ALA A 587 30.79 13.40 -4.32
N VAL A 588 30.92 12.14 -4.76
CA VAL A 588 31.33 11.00 -3.93
C VAL A 588 32.75 11.19 -3.37
N LYS A 589 33.71 11.63 -4.20
CA LYS A 589 35.09 11.93 -3.79
C LYS A 589 35.17 13.08 -2.79
N THR A 590 34.47 14.18 -3.04
CA THR A 590 34.42 15.34 -2.13
C THR A 590 33.92 14.95 -0.74
N LEU A 591 33.04 13.95 -0.68
CA LEU A 591 32.41 13.47 0.56
C LEU A 591 33.12 12.27 1.20
N LYS A 592 34.26 11.80 0.65
CA LYS A 592 35.00 10.62 1.10
C LYS A 592 34.13 9.35 1.22
N LEU A 593 33.16 9.16 0.32
CA LEU A 593 32.29 7.98 0.29
C LEU A 593 32.95 6.83 -0.50
N GLU A 594 32.81 5.59 -0.05
CA GLU A 594 33.36 4.41 -0.75
C GLU A 594 32.62 4.15 -2.07
N SER A 595 33.27 4.45 -3.19
CA SER A 595 32.67 4.55 -4.53
C SER A 595 32.13 3.25 -5.15
N ARG A 596 32.49 2.07 -4.63
CA ARG A 596 32.29 0.78 -5.34
C ARG A 596 30.83 0.27 -5.40
N GLU A 597 29.92 0.77 -4.56
CA GLU A 597 28.53 0.27 -4.50
C GLU A 597 27.43 1.24 -4.99
N LEU A 598 27.75 2.53 -5.11
CA LEU A 598 26.83 3.61 -5.48
C LEU A 598 26.53 3.63 -6.99
N LEU A 599 27.56 3.42 -7.80
CA LEU A 599 27.53 3.58 -9.27
C LEU A 599 26.45 2.73 -9.98
N PRO A 600 26.34 1.41 -9.74
CA PRO A 600 25.33 0.58 -10.42
C PRO A 600 23.91 0.81 -9.91
N LYS A 601 23.75 1.45 -8.73
CA LYS A 601 22.45 1.80 -8.14
C LYS A 601 21.93 3.12 -8.70
N LEU A 602 22.84 4.05 -9.01
CA LEU A 602 22.55 5.34 -9.66
C LEU A 602 22.06 5.15 -11.10
N GLU A 603 22.76 4.36 -11.91
CA GLU A 603 22.34 4.03 -13.28
C GLU A 603 20.90 3.45 -13.32
N LYS A 604 20.54 2.61 -12.34
CA LYS A 604 19.19 2.06 -12.21
C LYS A 604 18.12 3.10 -11.87
N GLU A 605 18.42 4.12 -11.06
CA GLU A 605 17.44 5.17 -10.78
C GLU A 605 17.25 6.13 -11.97
N PHE A 606 18.23 6.26 -12.85
CA PHE A 606 18.12 7.06 -14.07
C PHE A 606 17.38 6.33 -15.19
N VAL A 607 17.60 5.03 -15.37
CA VAL A 607 17.00 4.25 -16.47
C VAL A 607 15.53 3.88 -16.19
N PHE A 608 15.14 3.65 -14.92
CA PHE A 608 13.79 3.16 -14.58
C PHE A 608 12.76 4.23 -14.16
N ASN A 609 13.15 5.51 -14.10
CA ASN A 609 12.21 6.63 -13.86
C ASN A 609 11.81 7.38 -15.15
N GLY A 610 12.29 6.90 -16.30
CA GLY A 610 11.90 7.37 -17.65
C GLY A 610 10.54 6.84 -18.04
#